data_AF-A0AA40DCA4-F1
#
_entry.id   AF-A0AA40DCA4-F1
#
_cell.length_a   1.000
_cell.length_b   1.000
_cell.length_c   1.000
_cell.angle_alpha   90.00
_cell.angle_beta   90.00
_cell.angle_gamma   90.00
#
_symmetry.space_group_name_H-M   'P 1'
#
loop_
_entity.id
_entity.type
_entity.pdbx_description
1 polymer ?
#
loop_
_entity_poly.entity_id
_entity_poly.type
_entity_poly.pdbx_seq_one_letter_code
_entity_poly.pdbx_strand_id
1 'polypeptide(L)'
;MPTFTEPPKRWHGGEECPNEIIASQVPRGIKMQTIYAALLKCPNITTLKIRGVWHTGGCVITENPYWMSFPFDHLGQDRFPSRLEVLTLDGYMSDELGGPQTATQWYYSRLPWWADGNKVDRTMLCGVQSTKTSMERWVEAMDFSKLHTLNFIHEGGEAYSLTETVAKVLPSRLPNLRKLSLYYRVGQKFILGLPQNSLHHLAWRNAWQRSQWDHPALPSPLIPVLRRQGASLKSFYFHTDETQKASAPVLTICEIRRLVELAPNIQSLVIDLRRSNSSGMCDWPWDELKVMAEGLPELVDLTVYFDLVVDVGRAGIAKPKVDQDAAVEISQFLWKYKAGKPLHRLTLRAGDWGTQEQYGMMGPPWFAEKRAQARCTVVDEAAHVDSLGPIWCEAWQTKLDGYSSIFSPGAKLEWEDRFLDPFFR
;
A
#
# COMPACT_ATOMS: atom_id res chain seq x y z
N MET A 1 -4.45 -22.45 -23.18
CA MET A 1 -4.96 -21.08 -23.38
C MET A 1 -5.49 -20.59 -22.04
N PRO A 2 -4.98 -19.47 -21.47
CA PRO A 2 -5.57 -18.91 -20.27
C PRO A 2 -6.96 -18.38 -20.63
N THR A 3 -7.98 -18.88 -19.94
CA THR A 3 -9.34 -18.36 -20.05
C THR A 3 -9.32 -16.92 -19.55
N PHE A 4 -9.47 -15.96 -20.47
CA PHE A 4 -9.78 -14.58 -20.12
C PHE A 4 -11.09 -14.60 -19.35
N THR A 5 -11.02 -14.48 -18.02
CA THR A 5 -12.17 -14.21 -17.19
C THR A 5 -12.70 -12.84 -17.59
N GLU A 6 -13.94 -12.79 -18.09
CA GLU A 6 -14.61 -11.52 -18.37
C GLU A 6 -14.49 -10.59 -17.15
N PRO A 7 -14.21 -9.30 -17.35
CA PRO A 7 -14.14 -8.36 -16.24
C PRO A 7 -15.48 -8.38 -15.48
N PRO A 8 -15.45 -8.32 -14.13
CA PRO A 8 -16.66 -8.39 -13.34
C PRO A 8 -17.65 -7.31 -13.79
N LYS A 9 -18.90 -7.71 -14.05
CA LYS A 9 -19.97 -6.80 -14.47
C LYS A 9 -20.07 -5.66 -13.46
N ARG A 10 -19.95 -4.43 -13.93
CA ARG A 10 -20.13 -3.23 -13.11
C ARG A 10 -21.63 -3.05 -12.86
N TRP A 11 -22.02 -2.91 -11.60
CA TRP A 11 -23.40 -2.63 -11.22
C TRP A 11 -23.76 -1.17 -11.54
N HIS A 12 -24.90 -0.93 -12.17
CA HIS A 12 -25.25 0.40 -12.71
C HIS A 12 -26.38 1.14 -11.96
N GLY A 13 -26.88 0.61 -10.83
CA GLY A 13 -27.95 1.25 -10.06
C GLY A 13 -29.33 1.06 -10.70
N GLY A 14 -30.17 0.23 -10.08
CA GLY A 14 -31.52 -0.11 -10.58
C GLY A 14 -31.72 -1.59 -10.93
N GLU A 15 -30.67 -2.40 -10.87
CA GLU A 15 -30.69 -3.85 -11.06
C GLU A 15 -31.02 -4.60 -9.75
N GLU A 16 -31.25 -5.91 -9.84
CA GLU A 16 -31.33 -6.82 -8.68
C GLU A 16 -30.15 -6.64 -7.72
N CYS A 17 -30.35 -7.02 -6.46
CA CYS A 17 -29.35 -6.82 -5.40
C CYS A 17 -28.01 -7.48 -5.75
N PRO A 18 -26.92 -6.70 -5.94
CA PRO A 18 -25.63 -7.26 -6.32
C PRO A 18 -24.95 -7.93 -5.13
N ASN A 19 -24.05 -8.87 -5.41
CA ASN A 19 -23.17 -9.45 -4.39
C ASN A 19 -21.89 -8.61 -4.18
N GLU A 20 -21.46 -7.87 -5.20
CA GLU A 20 -20.25 -7.04 -5.18
C GLU A 20 -20.53 -5.65 -5.77
N ILE A 21 -20.03 -4.61 -5.11
CA ILE A 21 -20.04 -3.22 -5.60
C ILE A 21 -18.58 -2.74 -5.70
N ILE A 22 -18.15 -2.40 -6.92
CA ILE A 22 -16.83 -1.80 -7.19
C ILE A 22 -17.04 -0.39 -7.77
N ALA A 23 -16.78 0.62 -6.96
CA ALA A 23 -16.84 2.03 -7.33
C ALA A 23 -15.42 2.61 -7.42
N SER A 24 -14.78 2.47 -8.58
CA SER A 24 -13.36 2.80 -8.77
C SER A 24 -13.06 4.28 -9.05
N GLN A 25 -14.08 5.12 -9.33
CA GLN A 25 -13.90 6.54 -9.66
C GLN A 25 -15.14 7.35 -9.26
N VAL A 26 -15.35 7.58 -7.97
CA VAL A 26 -16.40 8.52 -7.53
C VAL A 26 -15.85 9.94 -7.66
N PRO A 27 -16.54 10.90 -8.33
CA PRO A 27 -17.94 10.87 -8.76
C PRO A 27 -18.22 10.49 -10.24
N ARG A 28 -17.20 10.28 -11.09
CA ARG A 28 -17.41 9.97 -12.53
C ARG A 28 -18.10 8.62 -12.80
N GLY A 29 -18.21 7.75 -11.78
CA GLY A 29 -18.90 6.47 -11.81
C GLY A 29 -20.21 6.44 -11.02
N ILE A 30 -20.40 5.39 -10.22
CA ILE A 30 -21.60 5.21 -9.39
C ILE A 30 -21.60 6.27 -8.29
N LYS A 31 -22.71 7.01 -8.14
CA LYS A 31 -22.87 8.01 -7.09
C LYS A 31 -22.91 7.34 -5.71
N MET A 32 -22.33 7.98 -4.68
CA MET A 32 -22.33 7.46 -3.30
C MET A 32 -23.74 7.21 -2.77
N GLN A 33 -24.72 8.04 -3.15
CA GLN A 33 -26.13 7.87 -2.80
C GLN A 33 -26.71 6.56 -3.34
N THR A 34 -26.27 6.15 -4.54
CA THR A 34 -26.71 4.90 -5.18
C THR A 34 -26.12 3.69 -4.45
N ILE A 35 -24.83 3.75 -4.08
CA ILE A 35 -24.17 2.71 -3.27
C ILE A 35 -24.85 2.59 -1.91
N TYR A 36 -25.10 3.73 -1.26
CA TYR A 36 -25.78 3.79 0.02
C TYR A 36 -27.18 3.17 -0.01
N ALA A 37 -27.99 3.54 -1.01
CA ALA A 37 -29.33 3.00 -1.19
C ALA A 37 -29.30 1.48 -1.43
N ALA A 38 -28.28 0.96 -2.12
CA ALA A 38 -28.10 -0.48 -2.27
C ALA A 38 -27.75 -1.15 -0.94
N LEU A 39 -26.81 -0.61 -0.17
CA LEU A 39 -26.42 -1.15 1.14
C LEU A 39 -27.60 -1.20 2.13
N LEU A 40 -28.53 -0.25 2.07
CA LEU A 40 -29.74 -0.25 2.90
C LEU A 40 -30.75 -1.34 2.51
N LYS A 41 -30.81 -1.73 1.23
CA LYS A 41 -31.86 -2.62 0.71
C LYS A 41 -31.39 -4.05 0.48
N CYS A 42 -30.12 -4.24 0.16
CA CYS A 42 -29.61 -5.48 -0.38
C CYS A 42 -28.81 -6.29 0.64
N PRO A 43 -29.37 -7.41 1.17
CA PRO A 43 -28.70 -8.23 2.18
C PRO A 43 -27.54 -9.05 1.63
N ASN A 44 -27.50 -9.29 0.31
CA ASN A 44 -26.55 -10.21 -0.31
C ASN A 44 -25.19 -9.57 -0.67
N ILE A 45 -25.01 -8.27 -0.42
CA ILE A 45 -23.74 -7.60 -0.71
C ILE A 45 -22.69 -8.14 0.28
N THR A 46 -21.63 -8.76 -0.25
CA THR A 46 -20.49 -9.25 0.54
C THR A 46 -19.21 -8.48 0.26
N THR A 47 -19.11 -7.80 -0.88
CA THR A 47 -17.93 -7.01 -1.25
C THR A 47 -18.28 -5.57 -1.58
N LEU A 48 -17.59 -4.64 -0.92
CA LEU A 48 -17.67 -3.21 -1.21
C LEU A 48 -16.26 -2.65 -1.41
N LYS A 49 -15.99 -2.11 -2.59
CA LYS A 49 -14.74 -1.44 -2.90
C LYS A 49 -15.03 -0.04 -3.41
N ILE A 50 -14.57 0.96 -2.69
CA ILE A 50 -14.75 2.37 -3.02
C ILE A 50 -13.39 3.00 -3.15
N ARG A 51 -13.20 3.71 -4.25
CA ARG A 51 -12.05 4.58 -4.49
C ARG A 51 -12.56 6.00 -4.75
N GLY A 52 -12.35 6.86 -3.75
CA GLY A 52 -12.49 8.30 -3.89
C GLY A 52 -11.24 8.85 -4.54
N VAL A 53 -11.38 9.43 -5.73
CA VAL A 53 -10.25 10.04 -6.43
C VAL A 53 -10.24 11.53 -6.15
N TRP A 54 -9.13 12.03 -5.62
CA TRP A 54 -8.91 13.47 -5.50
C TRP A 54 -8.59 14.05 -6.87
N HIS A 55 -9.57 14.68 -7.51
CA HIS A 55 -9.27 15.50 -8.69
C HIS A 55 -8.72 16.86 -8.24
N THR A 56 -7.39 16.98 -8.14
CA THR A 56 -6.70 18.27 -8.02
C THR A 56 -6.42 18.93 -9.37
N GLY A 57 -6.95 18.39 -10.47
CA GLY A 57 -6.66 18.81 -11.84
C GLY A 57 -7.72 19.73 -12.43
N GLY A 58 -7.75 21.00 -12.00
CA GLY A 58 -8.52 22.07 -12.64
C GLY A 58 -9.27 22.96 -11.64
N CYS A 59 -9.37 24.27 -11.93
CA CYS A 59 -10.14 25.27 -11.17
C CYS A 59 -11.67 25.04 -11.15
N VAL A 60 -12.12 23.83 -11.50
CA VAL A 60 -13.51 23.45 -11.65
C VAL A 60 -13.84 22.50 -10.49
N ILE A 61 -13.95 23.10 -9.30
CA ILE A 61 -14.57 22.45 -8.13
C ILE A 61 -16.09 22.67 -8.28
N THR A 62 -16.68 22.18 -9.37
CA THR A 62 -18.10 22.42 -9.65
C THR A 62 -18.99 21.27 -9.20
N GLU A 63 -18.44 20.15 -8.75
CA GLU A 63 -19.24 19.00 -8.33
C GLU A 63 -18.87 18.53 -6.92
N ASN A 64 -19.52 19.21 -5.97
CA ASN A 64 -20.04 18.72 -4.69
C ASN A 64 -19.12 17.87 -3.79
N PRO A 65 -18.75 18.31 -2.56
CA PRO A 65 -17.97 17.51 -1.59
C PRO A 65 -18.65 16.21 -1.08
N TYR A 66 -19.85 15.91 -1.57
CA TYR A 66 -20.74 14.82 -1.16
C TYR A 66 -20.25 13.44 -1.59
N TRP A 67 -19.16 13.35 -2.35
CA TRP A 67 -18.56 12.07 -2.73
C TRP A 67 -17.57 11.52 -1.69
N MET A 68 -17.16 12.33 -0.72
CA MET A 68 -16.12 11.95 0.26
C MET A 68 -16.65 11.17 1.47
N SER A 69 -17.96 11.22 1.72
CA SER A 69 -18.62 10.55 2.84
C SER A 69 -19.99 9.95 2.43
N PHE A 70 -20.37 8.86 3.10
CA PHE A 70 -21.70 8.27 2.91
C PHE A 70 -22.79 9.19 3.48
N PRO A 71 -23.96 9.29 2.82
CA PRO A 71 -25.08 10.10 3.30
C PRO A 71 -25.85 9.38 4.42
N PHE A 72 -25.13 9.03 5.50
CA PHE A 72 -25.75 8.48 6.71
C PHE A 72 -26.78 9.43 7.29
N ASP A 73 -27.85 8.86 7.81
CA ASP A 73 -28.81 9.52 8.67
C ASP A 73 -28.09 10.16 9.87
N HIS A 74 -28.39 11.43 10.09
CA HIS A 74 -27.89 12.24 11.19
C HIS A 74 -28.29 11.68 12.56
N LEU A 75 -29.37 10.90 12.63
CA LEU A 75 -29.79 10.22 13.86
C LEU A 75 -29.06 8.89 14.10
N GLY A 76 -28.26 8.40 13.14
CA GLY A 76 -27.50 7.15 13.26
C GLY A 76 -28.39 5.90 13.31
N GLN A 77 -29.60 5.96 12.74
CA GLN A 77 -30.54 4.84 12.73
C GLN A 77 -30.30 3.85 11.60
N ASP A 78 -29.46 4.20 10.62
CA ASP A 78 -29.19 3.33 9.49
C ASP A 78 -28.59 2.00 9.92
N ARG A 79 -29.11 0.91 9.37
CA ARG A 79 -28.55 -0.42 9.52
C ARG A 79 -28.50 -1.07 8.15
N PHE A 80 -27.31 -1.50 7.75
CA PHE A 80 -27.12 -2.26 6.53
C PHE A 80 -27.44 -3.73 6.81
N PRO A 81 -28.43 -4.34 6.13
CA PRO A 81 -28.68 -5.77 6.27
C PRO A 81 -27.55 -6.64 5.70
N SER A 82 -26.67 -6.06 4.89
CA SER A 82 -25.51 -6.75 4.30
C SER A 82 -24.46 -7.13 5.34
N ARG A 83 -23.77 -8.23 5.07
CA ARG A 83 -22.65 -8.74 5.89
C ARG A 83 -21.40 -8.77 5.04
N LEU A 84 -20.66 -7.67 5.06
CA LEU A 84 -19.45 -7.56 4.23
C LEU A 84 -18.36 -8.52 4.71
N GLU A 85 -17.75 -9.17 3.73
CA GLU A 85 -16.58 -10.02 3.88
C GLU A 85 -15.31 -9.28 3.41
N VAL A 86 -15.47 -8.38 2.43
CA VAL A 86 -14.41 -7.54 1.85
C VAL A 86 -14.83 -6.08 1.82
N LEU A 87 -14.02 -5.22 2.44
CA LEU A 87 -14.21 -3.77 2.45
C LEU A 87 -12.92 -3.06 2.03
N THR A 88 -12.99 -2.28 0.95
CA THR A 88 -11.94 -1.34 0.55
C THR A 88 -12.50 0.07 0.58
N LEU A 89 -11.85 0.93 1.36
CA LEU A 89 -12.12 2.35 1.47
C LEU A 89 -10.83 3.09 1.08
N ASP A 90 -10.66 3.29 -0.22
CA ASP A 90 -9.55 4.03 -0.79
C ASP A 90 -9.95 5.50 -0.96
N GLY A 91 -9.20 6.43 -0.39
CA GLY A 91 -9.52 7.86 -0.49
C GLY A 91 -10.70 8.34 0.37
N TYR A 92 -11.32 7.47 1.18
CA TYR A 92 -12.50 7.78 1.99
C TYR A 92 -12.16 8.61 3.24
N MET A 93 -12.94 9.65 3.53
CA MET A 93 -12.75 10.49 4.72
C MET A 93 -13.47 9.89 5.94
N SER A 94 -12.70 9.36 6.88
CA SER A 94 -13.23 8.64 8.04
C SER A 94 -13.58 9.55 9.22
N ASP A 95 -12.96 10.73 9.28
CA ASP A 95 -12.90 11.63 10.42
C ASP A 95 -13.82 12.85 10.31
N GLU A 96 -14.45 13.04 9.15
CA GLU A 96 -15.46 14.09 8.99
C GLU A 96 -16.56 13.90 10.03
N LEU A 97 -16.78 14.94 10.84
CA LEU A 97 -17.86 15.03 11.82
C LEU A 97 -19.26 15.06 11.19
N GLY A 98 -19.35 14.82 9.89
CA GLY A 98 -20.54 14.30 9.24
C GLY A 98 -21.52 15.40 8.86
N GLY A 99 -21.33 15.90 7.65
CA GLY A 99 -22.32 16.62 6.88
C GLY A 99 -21.69 17.02 5.55
N PRO A 100 -22.45 17.07 4.45
CA PRO A 100 -21.95 17.60 3.18
C PRO A 100 -21.44 19.04 3.23
N GLN A 101 -21.62 19.72 4.37
CA GLN A 101 -21.34 21.11 4.63
C GLN A 101 -20.01 21.35 5.37
N THR A 102 -19.47 20.34 6.09
CA THR A 102 -18.22 20.51 6.88
C THR A 102 -16.95 20.33 6.05
N ALA A 103 -16.95 19.41 5.08
CA ALA A 103 -15.87 19.21 4.10
C ALA A 103 -15.55 20.51 3.34
N THR A 104 -16.63 21.18 2.93
CA THR A 104 -16.71 22.46 2.23
C THR A 104 -16.09 23.57 3.09
N GLN A 105 -16.43 23.63 4.38
CA GLN A 105 -15.94 24.67 5.30
C GLN A 105 -14.41 24.63 5.45
N TRP A 106 -13.82 23.45 5.66
CA TRP A 106 -12.36 23.32 5.81
C TRP A 106 -11.63 23.73 4.53
N TYR A 107 -12.08 23.23 3.38
CA TYR A 107 -11.43 23.50 2.09
C TYR A 107 -11.52 24.97 1.66
N TYR A 108 -12.70 25.58 1.75
CA TYR A 108 -12.89 26.98 1.35
C TYR A 108 -12.27 27.98 2.33
N SER A 109 -12.13 27.63 3.62
CA SER A 109 -11.45 28.49 4.59
C SER A 109 -9.94 28.65 4.34
N ARG A 110 -9.31 27.75 3.56
CA ARG A 110 -7.88 27.78 3.23
C ARG A 110 -7.54 28.47 1.91
N LEU A 111 -8.52 28.91 1.12
CA LEU A 111 -8.31 29.63 -0.14
C LEU A 111 -8.44 31.15 0.09
N PRO A 112 -7.33 31.90 0.21
CA PRO A 112 -7.36 33.32 0.61
C PRO A 112 -8.19 34.19 -0.33
N TRP A 113 -8.20 33.84 -1.62
CA TRP A 113 -8.86 34.60 -2.69
C TRP A 113 -10.37 34.32 -2.83
N TRP A 114 -10.92 33.32 -2.13
CA TRP A 114 -12.38 33.09 -2.08
C TRP A 114 -13.09 34.00 -1.06
N ALA A 115 -12.38 34.52 -0.07
CA ALA A 115 -12.94 35.35 0.99
C ALA A 115 -13.26 36.79 0.55
N ASP A 116 -12.66 37.26 -0.56
CA ASP A 116 -12.59 38.70 -0.89
C ASP A 116 -13.70 39.24 -1.82
N GLY A 117 -14.75 38.48 -2.17
CA GLY A 117 -15.79 39.05 -3.04
C GLY A 117 -17.12 38.33 -3.18
N ASN A 118 -17.19 37.04 -2.85
CA ASN A 118 -18.45 36.30 -2.93
C ASN A 118 -19.06 36.17 -1.53
N LYS A 119 -20.21 36.82 -1.31
CA LYS A 119 -21.07 36.60 -0.13
C LYS A 119 -21.59 35.16 -0.17
N VAL A 120 -20.79 34.21 0.31
CA VAL A 120 -21.29 32.88 0.63
C VAL A 120 -22.36 33.08 1.69
N ASP A 121 -23.59 32.66 1.39
CA ASP A 121 -24.69 32.70 2.34
C ASP A 121 -24.31 31.85 3.56
N ARG A 122 -23.90 32.53 4.63
CA ARG A 122 -23.50 31.89 5.89
C ARG A 122 -24.64 31.10 6.53
N THR A 123 -25.89 31.31 6.12
CA THR A 123 -27.03 30.52 6.63
C THR A 123 -27.02 29.08 6.10
N MET A 124 -26.34 28.80 4.98
CA MET A 124 -26.13 27.45 4.45
C MET A 124 -25.10 26.64 5.27
N LEU A 125 -24.42 27.27 6.24
CA LEU A 125 -23.34 26.71 7.07
C LEU A 125 -23.81 26.31 8.49
N CYS A 126 -25.08 26.50 8.84
CA CYS A 126 -25.65 26.16 10.15
C CYS A 126 -26.34 24.78 10.15
N GLY A 127 -25.81 23.80 9.41
CA GLY A 127 -26.25 22.41 9.51
C GLY A 127 -25.93 21.81 10.87
N VAL A 128 -26.80 20.92 11.34
CA VAL A 128 -26.65 20.15 12.59
C VAL A 128 -25.21 19.63 12.70
N GLN A 129 -24.46 20.13 13.69
CA GLN A 129 -23.16 19.57 14.03
C GLN A 129 -23.39 18.14 14.47
N SER A 130 -23.01 17.18 13.62
CA SER A 130 -23.00 15.81 14.07
C SER A 130 -21.83 15.62 15.02
N THR A 131 -22.11 14.94 16.13
CA THR A 131 -21.11 14.60 17.13
C THR A 131 -20.33 13.33 16.75
N LYS A 132 -20.70 12.68 15.64
CA LYS A 132 -20.12 11.42 15.17
C LYS A 132 -19.37 11.62 13.86
N THR A 133 -18.21 10.97 13.78
CA THR A 133 -17.41 10.84 12.57
C THR A 133 -18.06 9.88 11.57
N SER A 134 -17.72 10.02 10.29
CA SER A 134 -18.14 9.09 9.23
C SER A 134 -17.87 7.62 9.58
N MET A 135 -16.76 7.32 10.24
CA MET A 135 -16.42 5.94 10.61
C MET A 135 -17.15 5.44 11.85
N GLU A 136 -17.47 6.29 12.82
CA GLU A 136 -18.36 5.90 13.93
C GLU A 136 -19.73 5.51 13.39
N ARG A 137 -20.24 6.23 12.39
CA ARG A 137 -21.50 5.86 11.72
C ARG A 137 -21.39 4.53 10.98
N TRP A 138 -20.27 4.25 10.32
CA TRP A 138 -20.00 2.92 9.76
C TRP A 138 -20.04 1.82 10.81
N VAL A 139 -19.36 2.03 11.95
CA VAL A 139 -19.31 1.08 13.07
C VAL A 139 -20.71 0.79 13.62
N GLU A 140 -21.60 1.78 13.62
CA GLU A 140 -22.98 1.62 14.07
C GLU A 140 -23.91 1.00 13.02
N ALA A 141 -23.69 1.31 11.74
CA ALA A 141 -24.56 0.90 10.65
C ALA A 141 -24.29 -0.52 10.14
N MET A 142 -23.07 -1.04 10.31
CA MET A 142 -22.65 -2.31 9.70
C MET A 142 -22.19 -3.35 10.74
N ASP A 143 -22.49 -4.62 10.46
CA ASP A 143 -21.87 -5.75 11.16
C ASP A 143 -20.52 -6.12 10.53
N PHE A 144 -19.43 -5.87 11.25
CA PHE A 144 -18.05 -6.17 10.84
C PHE A 144 -17.62 -7.61 11.16
N SER A 145 -18.47 -8.41 11.80
CA SER A 145 -18.10 -9.74 12.29
C SER A 145 -17.68 -10.71 11.19
N LYS A 146 -18.15 -10.53 9.94
CA LYS A 146 -17.81 -11.38 8.79
C LYS A 146 -16.61 -10.89 7.99
N LEU A 147 -16.10 -9.70 8.28
CA LEU A 147 -15.05 -9.09 7.49
C LEU A 147 -13.73 -9.86 7.64
N HIS A 148 -13.23 -10.41 6.53
CA HIS A 148 -11.92 -11.06 6.48
C HIS A 148 -10.87 -10.25 5.72
N THR A 149 -11.28 -9.22 4.98
CA THR A 149 -10.38 -8.32 4.24
C THR A 149 -10.79 -6.86 4.40
N LEU A 150 -9.86 -6.05 4.89
CA LEU A 150 -10.04 -4.62 5.09
C LEU A 150 -8.87 -3.84 4.50
N ASN A 151 -9.18 -2.88 3.64
CA ASN A 151 -8.19 -2.02 3.02
C ASN A 151 -8.56 -0.55 3.27
N PHE A 152 -7.77 0.13 4.08
CA PHE A 152 -7.76 1.59 4.17
C PHE A 152 -6.56 2.08 3.37
N ILE A 153 -6.80 2.35 2.09
CA ILE A 153 -5.78 2.78 1.15
C ILE A 153 -5.96 4.29 0.94
N HIS A 154 -4.86 4.98 0.68
CA HIS A 154 -4.95 6.35 0.23
C HIS A 154 -3.89 6.60 -0.85
N GLU A 155 -4.27 6.36 -2.10
CA GLU A 155 -3.47 6.72 -3.27
C GLU A 155 -3.60 8.23 -3.57
N GLY A 156 -3.14 9.11 -2.66
CA GLY A 156 -3.36 10.56 -2.81
C GLY A 156 -2.68 11.56 -1.86
N GLY A 157 -1.94 11.12 -0.83
CA GLY A 157 -1.39 12.00 0.22
C GLY A 157 -2.33 12.23 1.44
N GLU A 158 -1.79 12.66 2.58
CA GLU A 158 -2.46 12.83 3.91
C GLU A 158 -3.73 11.96 4.15
N ALA A 159 -3.57 10.73 4.66
CA ALA A 159 -4.72 9.88 4.97
C ALA A 159 -5.58 10.45 6.10
N TYR A 160 -6.85 10.69 5.79
CA TYR A 160 -7.92 10.94 6.75
C TYR A 160 -8.77 9.69 7.05
N SER A 161 -8.32 8.50 6.62
CA SER A 161 -9.13 7.27 6.67
C SER A 161 -8.99 6.45 7.96
N LEU A 162 -7.95 6.68 8.76
CA LEU A 162 -7.74 5.96 10.01
C LEU A 162 -7.37 6.92 11.15
N THR A 163 -8.36 7.28 11.97
CA THR A 163 -8.13 8.10 13.17
C THR A 163 -7.77 7.25 14.38
N GLU A 164 -7.30 7.93 15.43
CA GLU A 164 -7.13 7.35 16.77
C GLU A 164 -8.43 6.70 17.30
N THR A 165 -9.58 7.34 17.06
CA THR A 165 -10.88 6.80 17.47
C THR A 165 -11.19 5.49 16.75
N VAL A 166 -10.99 5.45 15.43
CA VAL A 166 -11.21 4.24 14.62
C VAL A 166 -10.25 3.13 15.04
N ALA A 167 -8.97 3.47 15.25
CA ALA A 167 -7.94 2.55 15.74
C ALA A 167 -8.25 1.96 17.12
N LYS A 168 -9.07 2.64 17.93
CA LYS A 168 -9.48 2.15 19.25
C LYS A 168 -10.72 1.25 19.20
N VAL A 169 -11.71 1.60 18.37
CA VAL A 169 -13.03 0.94 18.41
C VAL A 169 -13.11 -0.24 17.43
N LEU A 170 -12.69 -0.03 16.20
CA LEU A 170 -12.96 -0.97 15.10
C LEU A 170 -12.25 -2.33 15.26
N PRO A 171 -11.01 -2.44 15.76
CA PRO A 171 -10.33 -3.75 15.86
C PRO A 171 -11.11 -4.81 16.66
N SER A 172 -11.81 -4.39 17.72
CA SER A 172 -12.62 -5.29 18.55
C SER A 172 -13.83 -5.90 17.83
N ARG A 173 -14.25 -5.28 16.71
CA ARG A 173 -15.38 -5.70 15.87
C ARG A 173 -14.95 -6.59 14.70
N LEU A 174 -13.65 -6.89 14.58
CA LEU A 174 -13.04 -7.57 13.45
C LEU A 174 -12.46 -8.95 13.83
N PRO A 175 -13.27 -9.88 14.39
CA PRO A 175 -12.76 -11.15 14.89
C PRO A 175 -12.22 -12.08 13.79
N ASN A 176 -12.69 -11.91 12.55
CA ASN A 176 -12.35 -12.76 11.42
C ASN A 176 -11.36 -12.11 10.43
N LEU A 177 -10.79 -10.95 10.78
CA LEU A 177 -9.90 -10.23 9.88
C LEU A 177 -8.59 -10.97 9.66
N ARG A 178 -8.32 -11.33 8.40
CA ARG A 178 -7.11 -12.05 7.97
C ARG A 178 -6.21 -11.24 7.05
N LYS A 179 -6.78 -10.30 6.28
CA LYS A 179 -6.06 -9.45 5.35
C LYS A 179 -6.29 -7.98 5.69
N LEU A 180 -5.22 -7.24 5.88
CA LEU A 180 -5.26 -5.84 6.25
C LEU A 180 -4.29 -5.04 5.41
N SER A 181 -4.77 -3.96 4.80
CA SER A 181 -3.94 -2.93 4.17
C SER A 181 -4.19 -1.59 4.84
N LEU A 182 -3.13 -0.95 5.33
CA LEU A 182 -3.16 0.33 6.04
C LEU A 182 -2.02 1.24 5.58
N TYR A 183 -2.19 2.53 5.84
CA TYR A 183 -1.16 3.55 5.70
C TYR A 183 -0.86 4.21 7.05
N TYR A 184 0.32 4.80 7.15
CA TYR A 184 0.78 5.66 8.26
C TYR A 184 0.94 4.98 9.62
N ARG A 185 1.59 5.69 10.54
CA ARG A 185 1.89 5.19 11.88
C ARG A 185 0.66 4.91 12.74
N VAL A 186 -0.45 5.61 12.51
CA VAL A 186 -1.71 5.37 13.23
C VAL A 186 -2.22 3.94 13.04
N GLY A 187 -1.83 3.28 11.95
CA GLY A 187 -2.07 1.86 11.72
C GLY A 187 -1.52 0.95 12.82
N GLN A 188 -0.47 1.35 13.55
CA GLN A 188 0.10 0.54 14.63
C GLN A 188 -0.93 0.21 15.71
N LYS A 189 -1.67 1.21 16.20
CA LYS A 189 -2.67 1.02 17.26
C LYS A 189 -3.80 0.13 16.81
N PHE A 190 -4.23 0.31 15.56
CA PHE A 190 -5.23 -0.55 14.93
C PHE A 190 -4.78 -2.01 14.91
N ILE A 191 -3.57 -2.27 14.42
CA ILE A 191 -3.03 -3.64 14.32
C ILE A 191 -2.88 -4.29 15.70
N LEU A 192 -2.42 -3.53 16.70
CA LEU A 192 -2.26 -4.02 18.07
C LEU A 192 -3.60 -4.30 18.77
N GLY A 193 -4.68 -3.62 18.35
CA GLY A 193 -6.05 -3.85 18.84
C GLY A 193 -6.71 -5.10 18.29
N LEU A 194 -6.19 -5.70 17.22
CA LEU A 194 -6.74 -6.92 16.63
C LEU A 194 -6.48 -8.15 17.49
N PRO A 195 -7.28 -9.23 17.33
CA PRO A 195 -6.98 -10.52 17.95
C PRO A 195 -5.55 -10.96 17.62
N GLN A 196 -4.86 -11.55 18.59
CA GLN A 196 -3.48 -12.01 18.42
C GLN A 196 -3.39 -13.05 17.31
N ASN A 197 -2.38 -12.94 16.45
CA ASN A 197 -2.14 -13.86 15.33
C ASN A 197 -3.36 -14.08 14.42
N SER A 198 -4.20 -13.05 14.23
CA SER A 198 -5.36 -13.13 13.34
C SER A 198 -5.00 -12.84 11.89
N LEU A 199 -3.97 -12.02 11.67
CA LEU A 199 -3.56 -11.57 10.34
C LEU A 199 -2.69 -12.61 9.65
N HIS A 200 -3.08 -12.98 8.43
CA HIS A 200 -2.27 -13.76 7.51
C HIS A 200 -1.56 -12.89 6.48
N HIS A 201 -2.15 -11.74 6.16
CA HIS A 201 -1.59 -10.77 5.21
C HIS A 201 -1.68 -9.37 5.81
N LEU A 202 -0.55 -8.69 5.90
CA LEU A 202 -0.47 -7.32 6.37
C LEU A 202 0.33 -6.48 5.36
N ALA A 203 -0.33 -5.49 4.77
CA ALA A 203 0.31 -4.42 4.04
C ALA A 203 0.25 -3.13 4.85
N TRP A 204 1.41 -2.61 5.22
CA TRP A 204 1.53 -1.42 6.04
C TRP A 204 2.50 -0.45 5.39
N ARG A 205 1.93 0.59 4.80
CA ARG A 205 2.65 1.61 4.04
C ARG A 205 2.94 2.84 4.89
N ASN A 206 4.08 3.49 4.69
CA ASN A 206 4.46 4.73 5.35
C ASN A 206 4.39 4.64 6.90
N ALA A 207 4.72 3.48 7.46
CA ALA A 207 4.51 3.15 8.88
C ALA A 207 5.26 4.09 9.85
N TRP A 208 6.36 4.70 9.42
CA TRP A 208 7.14 5.64 10.23
C TRP A 208 6.63 7.07 10.16
N GLN A 209 5.84 7.41 9.15
CA GLN A 209 5.33 8.78 8.97
C GLN A 209 4.14 9.03 9.90
N ARG A 210 4.24 10.09 10.72
CA ARG A 210 3.12 10.62 11.52
C ARG A 210 2.24 11.54 10.67
N SER A 211 2.88 12.36 9.85
CA SER A 211 2.35 13.21 8.79
C SER A 211 3.48 13.45 7.78
N GLN A 212 3.16 13.91 6.57
CA GLN A 212 4.17 14.19 5.53
C GLN A 212 5.16 15.33 5.88
N TRP A 213 4.98 16.00 7.02
CA TRP A 213 5.75 17.19 7.43
C TRP A 213 6.53 17.01 8.74
N ASP A 214 6.28 15.95 9.52
CA ASP A 214 6.95 15.71 10.80
C ASP A 214 8.16 14.79 10.64
N HIS A 215 9.35 15.32 10.96
CA HIS A 215 10.65 14.66 10.80
C HIS A 215 11.38 14.22 12.09
N PRO A 216 10.78 14.01 13.29
CA PRO A 216 11.54 13.32 14.33
C PRO A 216 11.69 11.84 13.98
N ALA A 217 12.89 11.31 14.15
CA ALA A 217 13.17 9.87 14.05
C ALA A 217 12.37 9.13 15.13
N LEU A 218 11.18 8.65 14.76
CA LEU A 218 10.34 7.88 15.65
C LEU A 218 10.87 6.44 15.72
N PRO A 219 10.86 5.82 16.91
CA PRO A 219 11.17 4.40 17.03
C PRO A 219 10.30 3.59 16.07
N SER A 220 10.95 2.65 15.40
CA SER A 220 10.29 1.74 14.48
C SER A 220 9.10 1.06 15.15
N PRO A 221 7.91 1.09 14.51
CA PRO A 221 6.72 0.52 15.09
C PRO A 221 6.61 -0.99 14.80
N LEU A 222 7.60 -1.57 14.12
CA LEU A 222 7.59 -2.94 13.61
C LEU A 222 7.54 -3.99 14.72
N ILE A 223 8.46 -3.92 15.69
CA ILE A 223 8.65 -5.02 16.65
C ILE A 223 7.39 -5.31 17.49
N PRO A 224 6.66 -4.30 18.03
CA PRO A 224 5.39 -4.56 18.71
C PRO A 224 4.37 -5.27 17.82
N VAL A 225 4.28 -4.91 16.54
CA VAL A 225 3.35 -5.53 15.58
C VAL A 225 3.73 -6.97 15.29
N LEU A 226 5.01 -7.24 15.05
CA LEU A 226 5.49 -8.60 14.80
C LEU A 226 5.33 -9.50 16.04
N ARG A 227 5.52 -8.99 17.26
CA ARG A 227 5.26 -9.77 18.48
C ARG A 227 3.79 -10.19 18.59
N ARG A 228 2.87 -9.38 18.04
CA ARG A 228 1.43 -9.57 18.14
C ARG A 228 0.85 -10.40 17.00
N GLN A 229 1.40 -10.28 15.79
CA GLN A 229 0.81 -10.86 14.58
C GLN A 229 1.79 -11.76 13.80
N GLY A 230 3.09 -11.68 14.07
CA GLY A 230 4.14 -12.28 13.24
C GLY A 230 3.98 -13.78 13.02
N ALA A 231 3.56 -14.53 14.05
CA ALA A 231 3.47 -15.98 13.97
C ALA A 231 2.46 -16.49 12.91
N SER A 232 1.41 -15.71 12.61
CA SER A 232 0.40 -16.07 11.60
C SER A 232 0.64 -15.45 10.22
N LEU A 233 1.55 -14.48 10.11
CA LEU A 233 1.79 -13.77 8.86
C LEU A 233 2.41 -14.70 7.82
N LYS A 234 1.76 -14.78 6.66
CA LYS A 234 2.26 -15.41 5.42
C LYS A 234 2.72 -14.38 4.41
N SER A 235 2.13 -13.19 4.43
CA SER A 235 2.54 -12.08 3.56
C SER A 235 2.68 -10.82 4.39
N PHE A 236 3.83 -10.18 4.25
CA PHE A 236 4.12 -8.94 4.95
C PHE A 236 4.71 -7.92 3.99
N TYR A 237 4.00 -6.81 3.83
CA TYR A 237 4.42 -5.68 3.02
C TYR A 237 4.64 -4.49 3.96
N PHE A 238 5.87 -4.00 4.04
CA PHE A 238 6.30 -2.94 4.94
C PHE A 238 7.23 -2.00 4.19
N HIS A 239 6.63 -0.95 3.63
CA HIS A 239 7.33 -0.03 2.73
C HIS A 239 6.97 1.41 3.07
N THR A 240 7.95 2.31 2.99
CA THR A 240 7.75 3.75 3.03
C THR A 240 8.14 4.37 1.69
N ASP A 241 7.22 5.16 1.15
CA ASP A 241 7.45 5.88 -0.10
C ASP A 241 8.61 6.88 0.11
N GLU A 242 9.58 6.87 -0.80
CA GLU A 242 10.70 7.84 -0.79
C GLU A 242 10.15 9.25 -1.05
N THR A 243 10.57 10.23 -0.25
CA THR A 243 10.10 11.62 -0.38
C THR A 243 11.21 12.52 -0.87
N GLN A 244 10.85 13.70 -1.40
CA GLN A 244 11.88 14.66 -1.79
C GLN A 244 12.80 15.04 -0.61
N LYS A 245 12.23 15.12 0.60
CA LYS A 245 12.89 15.74 1.75
C LYS A 245 13.76 14.78 2.55
N ALA A 246 13.46 13.48 2.48
CA ALA A 246 14.13 12.46 3.28
C ALA A 246 14.09 11.10 2.58
N SER A 247 15.20 10.37 2.72
CA SER A 247 15.29 8.94 2.40
C SER A 247 14.25 8.14 3.19
N ALA A 248 13.83 7.01 2.65
CA ALA A 248 12.88 6.16 3.34
C ALA A 248 13.54 5.59 4.61
N PRO A 249 12.84 5.54 5.75
CA PRO A 249 13.33 4.80 6.89
C PRO A 249 13.43 3.31 6.52
N VAL A 250 14.57 2.72 6.79
CA VAL A 250 14.89 1.33 6.46
C VAL A 250 14.95 0.47 7.72
N LEU A 251 14.84 -0.83 7.55
CA LEU A 251 15.06 -1.78 8.64
C LEU A 251 16.54 -1.92 8.96
N THR A 252 16.86 -1.87 10.25
CA THR A 252 18.19 -2.24 10.75
C THR A 252 18.36 -3.76 10.77
N ILE A 253 19.60 -4.25 10.74
CA ILE A 253 19.90 -5.68 10.88
C ILE A 253 19.31 -6.30 12.15
N CYS A 254 19.26 -5.56 13.26
CA CYS A 254 18.64 -6.02 14.51
C CYS A 254 17.13 -6.23 14.36
N GLU A 255 16.45 -5.36 13.61
CA GLU A 255 15.03 -5.51 13.33
C GLU A 255 14.74 -6.66 12.37
N ILE A 256 15.62 -6.89 11.39
CA ILE A 256 15.49 -8.00 10.45
C ILE A 256 15.68 -9.34 11.16
N ARG A 257 16.68 -9.45 12.04
CA ARG A 257 16.81 -10.63 12.92
C ARG A 257 15.54 -10.85 13.74
N ARG A 258 14.97 -9.77 14.26
CA ARG A 258 13.73 -9.88 15.03
C ARG A 258 12.51 -10.22 14.16
N LEU A 259 12.52 -9.83 12.87
CA LEU A 259 11.51 -10.24 11.90
C LEU A 259 11.56 -11.73 11.62
N VAL A 260 12.76 -12.25 11.37
CA VAL A 260 13.04 -13.69 11.22
C VAL A 260 12.51 -14.48 12.42
N GLU A 261 12.84 -14.02 13.64
CA GLU A 261 12.43 -14.71 14.87
C GLU A 261 10.92 -14.68 15.12
N LEU A 262 10.26 -13.56 14.83
CA LEU A 262 8.86 -13.35 15.19
C LEU A 262 7.87 -13.74 14.09
N ALA A 263 8.31 -13.84 12.84
CA ALA A 263 7.46 -14.15 11.69
C ALA A 263 8.10 -15.19 10.75
N PRO A 264 8.42 -16.40 11.25
CA PRO A 264 9.13 -17.42 10.48
C PRO A 264 8.33 -18.01 9.31
N ASN A 265 7.00 -17.83 9.32
CA ASN A 265 6.07 -18.39 8.33
C ASN A 265 5.84 -17.48 7.11
N ILE A 266 6.58 -16.37 6.99
CA ILE A 266 6.46 -15.45 5.87
C ILE A 266 6.85 -16.15 4.57
N GLN A 267 5.94 -16.11 3.60
CA GLN A 267 6.09 -16.63 2.24
C GLN A 267 6.33 -15.50 1.23
N SER A 268 5.77 -14.32 1.49
CA SER A 268 5.94 -13.13 0.66
C SER A 268 6.33 -11.93 1.52
N LEU A 269 7.48 -11.34 1.24
CA LEU A 269 8.05 -10.22 1.99
C LEU A 269 8.31 -9.04 1.07
N VAL A 270 7.82 -7.86 1.44
CA VAL A 270 8.19 -6.59 0.82
C VAL A 270 8.73 -5.65 1.88
N ILE A 271 9.98 -5.20 1.74
CA ILE A 271 10.66 -4.36 2.72
C ILE A 271 11.57 -3.31 2.08
N ASP A 272 11.90 -2.29 2.87
CA ASP A 272 12.94 -1.31 2.58
C ASP A 272 14.27 -1.70 3.21
N LEU A 273 15.33 -1.74 2.39
CA LEU A 273 16.71 -1.89 2.84
C LEU A 273 17.56 -0.74 2.35
N ARG A 274 18.49 -0.31 3.19
CA ARG A 274 19.51 0.67 2.80
C ARG A 274 20.69 -0.04 2.19
N ARG A 275 21.34 0.58 1.21
CA ARG A 275 22.66 0.15 0.77
C ARG A 275 23.67 0.29 1.91
N SER A 276 24.51 -0.71 2.09
CA SER A 276 25.56 -0.68 3.11
C SER A 276 26.57 0.40 2.80
N ASN A 277 27.06 1.10 3.82
CA ASN A 277 28.12 2.12 3.71
C ASN A 277 29.36 1.76 4.54
N SER A 278 29.50 0.50 4.95
CA SER A 278 30.50 0.05 5.93
C SER A 278 31.96 0.31 5.52
N SER A 279 32.24 0.48 4.23
CA SER A 279 33.58 0.72 3.67
C SER A 279 33.77 2.14 3.11
N GLY A 280 32.81 3.05 3.30
CA GLY A 280 32.78 4.34 2.60
C GLY A 280 32.41 4.24 1.11
N MET A 281 32.28 3.02 0.59
CA MET A 281 31.62 2.73 -0.69
C MET A 281 30.21 2.21 -0.39
N CYS A 282 29.24 2.67 -1.19
CA CYS A 282 27.89 2.12 -1.12
C CYS A 282 27.90 0.73 -1.77
N ASP A 283 27.51 -0.29 -1.01
CA ASP A 283 27.43 -1.69 -1.43
C ASP A 283 26.04 -2.26 -1.11
N TRP A 284 25.73 -3.46 -1.59
CA TRP A 284 24.49 -4.14 -1.23
C TRP A 284 24.46 -4.51 0.26
N PRO A 285 23.27 -4.58 0.89
CA PRO A 285 23.13 -4.93 2.30
C PRO A 285 23.24 -6.46 2.50
N TRP A 286 24.45 -6.98 2.28
CA TRP A 286 24.71 -8.42 2.24
C TRP A 286 24.36 -9.13 3.55
N ASP A 287 24.65 -8.51 4.69
CA ASP A 287 24.35 -9.10 5.99
C ASP A 287 22.84 -9.20 6.24
N GLU A 288 22.08 -8.16 5.90
CA GLU A 288 20.62 -8.15 5.98
C GLU A 288 19.99 -9.19 5.04
N LEU A 289 20.46 -9.24 3.78
CA LEU A 289 20.00 -10.20 2.78
C LEU A 289 20.27 -11.63 3.24
N LYS A 290 21.45 -11.90 3.80
CA LYS A 290 21.83 -13.21 4.31
C LYS A 290 20.95 -13.63 5.48
N VAL A 291 20.76 -12.75 6.47
CA VAL A 291 19.89 -13.03 7.63
C VAL A 291 18.47 -13.41 7.18
N MET A 292 17.92 -12.75 6.17
CA MET A 292 16.60 -13.11 5.64
C MET A 292 16.60 -14.45 4.91
N ALA A 293 17.61 -14.69 4.06
CA ALA A 293 17.72 -15.93 3.29
C ALA A 293 17.83 -17.17 4.19
N GLU A 294 18.67 -17.09 5.24
CA GLU A 294 18.86 -18.18 6.21
C GLU A 294 17.70 -18.27 7.21
N GLY A 295 17.10 -17.13 7.57
CA GLY A 295 16.14 -17.04 8.65
C GLY A 295 14.67 -17.27 8.27
N LEU A 296 14.30 -17.10 6.99
CA LEU A 296 12.93 -17.25 6.53
C LEU A 296 12.77 -18.50 5.66
N PRO A 297 12.55 -19.68 6.26
CA PRO A 297 12.51 -20.93 5.51
C PRO A 297 11.35 -21.00 4.51
N GLU A 298 10.24 -20.33 4.81
CA GLU A 298 9.04 -20.36 3.97
C GLU A 298 9.01 -19.29 2.87
N LEU A 299 9.99 -18.38 2.84
CA LEU A 299 10.02 -17.24 1.92
C LEU A 299 10.24 -17.70 0.48
N VAL A 300 9.26 -17.40 -0.39
CA VAL A 300 9.28 -17.74 -1.82
C VAL A 300 9.19 -16.52 -2.74
N ASP A 301 8.72 -15.38 -2.23
CA ASP A 301 8.61 -14.12 -2.97
C ASP A 301 9.19 -12.97 -2.14
N LEU A 302 10.31 -12.39 -2.59
CA LEU A 302 10.96 -11.27 -1.93
C LEU A 302 10.96 -10.04 -2.83
N THR A 303 10.45 -8.92 -2.32
CA THR A 303 10.63 -7.60 -2.92
C THR A 303 11.44 -6.71 -1.98
N VAL A 304 12.56 -6.19 -2.48
CA VAL A 304 13.41 -5.25 -1.74
C VAL A 304 13.35 -3.90 -2.43
N TYR A 305 13.01 -2.87 -1.66
CA TYR A 305 13.12 -1.48 -2.05
C TYR A 305 14.43 -0.90 -1.51
N PHE A 306 15.18 -0.24 -2.40
CA PHE A 306 16.38 0.52 -2.07
C PHE A 306 16.16 2.00 -2.35
N ASP A 307 16.73 2.86 -1.51
CA ASP A 307 16.71 4.32 -1.74
C ASP A 307 17.26 4.68 -3.12
N LEU A 308 16.65 5.61 -3.84
CA LEU A 308 17.20 6.03 -5.14
C LEU A 308 18.35 7.01 -5.00
N VAL A 309 18.42 7.77 -3.91
CA VAL A 309 19.39 8.84 -3.71
C VAL A 309 20.20 8.60 -2.43
N VAL A 310 21.50 8.96 -2.46
CA VAL A 310 22.36 8.88 -1.27
C VAL A 310 22.04 10.04 -0.33
N ASP A 311 21.90 9.76 0.97
CA ASP A 311 21.92 10.76 2.04
C ASP A 311 23.28 11.48 2.03
N VAL A 312 23.45 12.50 1.20
CA VAL A 312 24.19 13.79 1.39
C VAL A 312 24.12 14.54 0.04
N GLY A 313 23.40 15.67 -0.01
CA GLY A 313 23.57 16.67 -1.08
C GLY A 313 22.82 16.49 -2.41
N ARG A 314 21.95 15.47 -2.57
CA ARG A 314 21.08 15.26 -3.76
C ARG A 314 21.81 15.32 -5.12
N ALA A 315 23.10 15.00 -5.17
CA ALA A 315 23.91 15.19 -6.38
C ALA A 315 24.02 13.94 -7.28
N GLY A 316 23.39 12.81 -6.93
CA GLY A 316 23.47 11.61 -7.76
C GLY A 316 22.56 10.46 -7.35
N ILE A 317 22.33 9.56 -8.30
CA ILE A 317 21.65 8.28 -8.08
C ILE A 317 22.54 7.40 -7.22
N ALA A 318 21.95 6.75 -6.21
CA ALA A 318 22.61 5.81 -5.34
C ALA A 318 23.23 4.66 -6.15
N LYS A 319 24.48 4.34 -5.83
CA LYS A 319 25.20 3.18 -6.36
C LYS A 319 25.28 2.10 -5.28
N PRO A 320 25.37 0.82 -5.65
CA PRO A 320 25.15 0.26 -7.00
C PRO A 320 23.71 0.47 -7.52
N LYS A 321 23.58 0.59 -8.85
CA LYS A 321 22.27 0.81 -9.52
C LYS A 321 21.46 -0.49 -9.47
N VAL A 322 20.13 -0.37 -9.45
CA VAL A 322 19.24 -1.54 -9.61
C VAL A 322 19.10 -1.82 -11.10
N ASP A 323 19.87 -2.75 -11.62
CA ASP A 323 19.87 -3.20 -13.01
C ASP A 323 19.89 -4.74 -13.09
N GLN A 324 20.12 -5.28 -14.29
CA GLN A 324 20.11 -6.73 -14.51
C GLN A 324 21.29 -7.42 -13.81
N ASP A 325 22.48 -6.82 -13.83
CA ASP A 325 23.68 -7.37 -13.19
C ASP A 325 23.48 -7.44 -11.67
N ALA A 326 22.95 -6.36 -11.07
CA ALA A 326 22.56 -6.33 -9.67
C ALA A 326 21.57 -7.45 -9.31
N ALA A 327 20.58 -7.71 -10.18
CA ALA A 327 19.59 -8.74 -9.95
C ALA A 327 20.20 -10.14 -9.97
N VAL A 328 21.09 -10.40 -10.94
CA VAL A 328 21.84 -11.66 -11.01
C VAL A 328 22.71 -11.84 -9.77
N GLU A 329 23.49 -10.83 -9.40
CA GLU A 329 24.40 -10.86 -8.25
C GLU A 329 23.65 -11.13 -6.92
N ILE A 330 22.62 -10.32 -6.63
CA ILE A 330 21.83 -10.46 -5.39
C ILE A 330 21.06 -11.78 -5.37
N SER A 331 20.51 -12.21 -6.50
CA SER A 331 19.75 -13.46 -6.56
C SER A 331 20.64 -14.68 -6.33
N GLN A 332 21.82 -14.74 -6.95
CA GLN A 332 22.83 -15.77 -6.68
C GLN A 332 23.22 -15.80 -5.20
N PHE A 333 23.45 -14.63 -4.60
CA PHE A 333 23.74 -14.54 -3.17
C PHE A 333 22.59 -15.09 -2.31
N LEU A 334 21.36 -14.66 -2.56
CA LEU A 334 20.19 -15.09 -1.80
C LEU A 334 19.95 -16.60 -1.94
N TRP A 335 20.05 -17.15 -3.16
CA TRP A 335 19.88 -18.59 -3.38
C TRP A 335 20.97 -19.42 -2.73
N LYS A 336 22.22 -18.95 -2.73
CA LYS A 336 23.33 -19.62 -2.04
C LYS A 336 23.07 -19.80 -0.54
N TYR A 337 22.44 -18.82 0.11
CA TYR A 337 22.17 -18.83 1.55
C TYR A 337 20.73 -19.22 1.90
N LYS A 338 19.88 -19.50 0.91
CA LYS A 338 18.46 -19.77 1.17
C LYS A 338 18.30 -21.06 1.97
N ALA A 339 17.75 -20.95 3.17
CA ALA A 339 17.29 -22.10 3.93
C ALA A 339 15.83 -22.43 3.60
N GLY A 340 15.45 -23.71 3.68
CA GLY A 340 14.05 -24.13 3.47
C GLY A 340 13.63 -24.12 2.00
N LYS A 341 12.46 -23.56 1.70
CA LYS A 341 11.88 -23.53 0.35
C LYS A 341 12.73 -22.66 -0.60
N PRO A 342 12.82 -23.04 -1.89
CA PRO A 342 13.53 -22.21 -2.87
C PRO A 342 12.83 -20.86 -3.04
N LEU A 343 13.61 -19.80 -3.16
CA LEU A 343 13.10 -18.47 -3.49
C LEU A 343 12.68 -18.48 -4.98
N HIS A 344 11.38 -18.39 -5.26
CA HIS A 344 10.87 -18.42 -6.64
C HIS A 344 10.93 -17.06 -7.33
N ARG A 345 10.83 -15.97 -6.56
CA ARG A 345 10.77 -14.62 -7.10
C ARG A 345 11.58 -13.66 -6.25
N LEU A 346 12.45 -12.90 -6.92
CA LEU A 346 13.12 -11.73 -6.39
C LEU A 346 12.69 -10.51 -7.21
N THR A 347 12.29 -9.44 -6.54
CA THR A 347 12.06 -8.13 -7.15
C THR A 347 12.89 -7.09 -6.42
N LEU A 348 13.74 -6.38 -7.15
CA LEU A 348 14.50 -5.25 -6.64
C LEU A 348 13.88 -3.98 -7.18
N ARG A 349 13.69 -2.98 -6.32
CA ARG A 349 13.11 -1.68 -6.69
C ARG A 349 13.96 -0.55 -6.15
N ALA A 350 14.06 0.52 -6.92
CA ALA A 350 14.54 1.80 -6.44
C ALA A 350 13.70 2.93 -7.06
N GLY A 351 13.56 4.03 -6.31
CA GLY A 351 12.84 5.23 -6.72
C GLY A 351 11.38 5.25 -6.30
N ASP A 352 10.65 6.20 -6.86
CA ASP A 352 9.26 6.47 -6.50
C ASP A 352 8.31 5.50 -7.21
N TRP A 353 7.84 4.48 -6.49
CA TRP A 353 6.81 3.53 -6.94
C TRP A 353 5.40 3.90 -6.50
N GLY A 354 5.23 5.12 -5.98
CA GLY A 354 3.93 5.72 -5.75
C GLY A 354 3.11 5.79 -7.03
N THR A 355 1.80 5.79 -6.90
CA THR A 355 0.90 6.04 -8.03
C THR A 355 1.06 7.49 -8.46
N GLN A 356 1.17 7.79 -9.76
CA GLN A 356 1.31 9.18 -10.25
C GLN A 356 0.20 10.11 -9.73
N GLU A 357 -0.98 9.57 -9.42
CA GLU A 357 -2.09 10.30 -8.79
C GLU A 357 -1.75 10.88 -7.41
N GLN A 358 -0.79 10.31 -6.67
CA GLN A 358 -0.37 10.77 -5.33
C GLN A 358 0.26 12.16 -5.33
N TYR A 359 0.76 12.65 -6.47
CA TYR A 359 1.53 13.88 -6.51
C TYR A 359 0.74 15.11 -6.99
N GLY A 360 -0.48 14.94 -7.49
CA GLY A 360 -1.18 16.00 -8.22
C GLY A 360 -0.29 16.64 -9.30
N MET A 361 -0.69 17.78 -9.87
CA MET A 361 0.20 18.54 -10.79
C MET A 361 1.37 19.24 -10.06
N MET A 362 1.53 19.04 -8.75
CA MET A 362 2.37 19.89 -7.87
C MET A 362 3.52 19.13 -7.18
N GLY A 363 3.60 17.80 -7.32
CA GLY A 363 4.78 17.05 -6.87
C GLY A 363 6.00 17.45 -7.70
N PRO A 364 7.13 17.82 -7.07
CA PRO A 364 8.25 18.38 -7.80
C PRO A 364 8.84 17.31 -8.75
N PRO A 365 9.11 17.68 -10.01
CA PRO A 365 9.38 16.76 -11.13
C PRO A 365 10.69 15.96 -11.04
N TRP A 366 11.51 16.17 -10.00
CA TRP A 366 12.89 15.67 -9.99
C TRP A 366 13.01 14.15 -9.74
N PHE A 367 11.95 13.52 -9.22
CA PHE A 367 11.79 12.06 -9.07
C PHE A 367 10.69 11.45 -9.93
N ALA A 368 9.77 12.26 -10.46
CA ALA A 368 8.68 11.75 -11.27
C ALA A 368 9.25 10.93 -12.43
N GLU A 369 8.79 9.68 -12.55
CA GLU A 369 9.26 8.74 -13.58
C GLU A 369 10.72 8.29 -13.44
N LYS A 370 11.36 8.44 -12.27
CA LYS A 370 12.67 7.83 -12.00
C LYS A 370 12.48 6.56 -11.18
N ARG A 371 12.46 5.43 -11.85
CA ARG A 371 12.23 4.11 -11.28
C ARG A 371 13.24 3.16 -11.86
N ALA A 372 13.75 2.28 -11.01
CA ALA A 372 14.47 1.10 -11.45
C ALA A 372 13.80 -0.11 -10.84
N GLN A 373 13.54 -1.12 -11.65
CA GLN A 373 13.17 -2.42 -11.14
C GLN A 373 13.94 -3.49 -11.89
N ALA A 374 14.37 -4.49 -11.15
CA ALA A 374 14.87 -5.72 -11.69
C ALA A 374 14.14 -6.89 -11.04
N ARG A 375 13.92 -7.96 -11.79
CA ARG A 375 13.15 -9.10 -11.35
C ARG A 375 13.86 -10.37 -11.80
N CYS A 376 14.03 -11.30 -10.87
CA CYS A 376 14.47 -12.65 -11.18
C CYS A 376 13.37 -13.66 -10.81
N THR A 377 13.16 -14.63 -11.68
CA THR A 377 12.21 -15.73 -11.49
C THR A 377 12.84 -17.05 -11.88
N VAL A 378 12.59 -18.09 -11.08
CA VAL A 378 12.92 -19.46 -11.46
C VAL A 378 11.92 -19.90 -12.53
N VAL A 379 12.41 -20.34 -13.68
CA VAL A 379 11.59 -20.87 -14.78
C VAL A 379 11.43 -22.37 -14.53
N ASP A 380 10.19 -22.79 -14.29
CA ASP A 380 9.84 -24.21 -14.13
C ASP A 380 9.83 -24.91 -15.50
N GLU A 381 11.01 -25.11 -16.09
CA GLU A 381 11.19 -26.07 -17.17
C GLU A 381 11.58 -27.43 -16.56
N ALA A 382 10.57 -28.28 -16.39
CA ALA A 382 10.64 -29.72 -16.15
C ALA A 382 11.39 -30.22 -14.88
N ALA A 383 10.65 -30.33 -13.78
CA ALA A 383 10.54 -31.53 -12.93
C ALA A 383 11.81 -32.36 -12.62
N HIS A 384 12.91 -31.74 -12.20
CA HIS A 384 13.93 -32.42 -11.40
C HIS A 384 13.95 -31.85 -9.99
N VAL A 385 13.61 -32.72 -9.04
CA VAL A 385 13.21 -32.41 -7.65
C VAL A 385 14.35 -31.81 -6.81
N ASP A 386 15.58 -31.83 -7.32
CA ASP A 386 16.78 -31.50 -6.54
C ASP A 386 17.65 -30.36 -7.13
N SER A 387 17.20 -29.67 -8.19
CA SER A 387 17.94 -28.54 -8.78
C SER A 387 17.04 -27.34 -9.02
N LEU A 388 17.47 -26.15 -8.58
CA LEU A 388 16.85 -24.88 -8.99
C LEU A 388 16.82 -24.83 -10.53
N GLY A 389 15.64 -24.60 -11.09
CA GLY A 389 15.47 -24.43 -12.53
C GLY A 389 16.24 -23.21 -13.06
N PRO A 390 16.34 -23.05 -14.39
CA PRO A 390 17.01 -21.90 -14.99
C PRO A 390 16.43 -20.59 -14.45
N ILE A 391 17.33 -19.65 -14.15
CA ILE A 391 16.98 -18.35 -13.59
C ILE A 391 16.84 -17.35 -14.73
N TRP A 392 15.69 -16.69 -14.79
CA TRP A 392 15.44 -15.59 -15.70
C TRP A 392 15.44 -14.27 -14.96
N CYS A 393 16.37 -13.37 -15.28
CA CYS A 393 16.43 -12.02 -14.73
C CYS A 393 16.18 -10.97 -15.81
N GLU A 394 15.24 -10.06 -15.55
CA GLU A 394 14.92 -8.91 -16.40
C GLU A 394 15.06 -7.62 -15.59
N ALA A 395 15.42 -6.51 -16.25
CA ALA A 395 15.48 -5.21 -15.60
C ALA A 395 14.91 -4.12 -16.51
N TRP A 396 14.34 -3.11 -15.88
CA TRP A 396 13.88 -1.90 -16.54
C TRP A 396 14.14 -0.68 -15.69
N GLN A 397 14.44 0.42 -16.35
CA GLN A 397 14.69 1.70 -15.73
C GLN A 397 13.97 2.81 -16.49
N THR A 398 13.47 3.80 -15.79
CA THR A 398 12.85 4.99 -16.38
C THR A 398 13.72 6.21 -16.07
N LYS A 399 14.15 6.93 -17.13
CA LYS A 399 14.75 8.29 -17.10
C LYS A 399 15.76 8.57 -15.97
N LEU A 400 16.64 7.61 -15.67
CA LEU A 400 17.69 7.79 -14.65
C LEU A 400 18.85 8.65 -15.15
N ASP A 401 19.20 8.55 -16.43
CA ASP A 401 20.21 9.38 -17.06
C ASP A 401 19.51 10.48 -17.87
N GLY A 402 19.84 11.75 -17.62
CA GLY A 402 19.04 12.93 -17.99
C GLY A 402 18.72 13.18 -19.46
N TYR A 403 19.05 12.29 -20.40
CA TYR A 403 18.72 12.39 -21.83
C TYR A 403 18.71 10.99 -22.46
N SER A 404 17.56 10.31 -22.45
CA SER A 404 17.08 9.39 -23.50
C SER A 404 16.08 8.38 -22.91
N SER A 405 14.90 8.30 -23.52
CA SER A 405 13.96 7.21 -23.31
C SER A 405 14.43 5.99 -24.11
N ILE A 406 15.47 5.31 -23.65
CA ILE A 406 15.74 3.95 -24.12
C ILE A 406 14.85 3.04 -23.28
N PHE A 407 13.63 2.81 -23.78
CA PHE A 407 13.00 1.52 -23.57
C PHE A 407 14.03 0.50 -24.06
N SER A 408 14.63 -0.28 -23.16
CA SER A 408 15.22 -1.55 -23.56
C SER A 408 14.02 -2.50 -23.62
N PRO A 409 13.42 -2.76 -24.79
CA PRO A 409 12.38 -3.77 -24.88
C PRO A 409 13.08 -5.07 -24.49
N GLY A 410 12.46 -5.84 -23.59
CA GLY A 410 13.03 -7.05 -23.02
C GLY A 410 13.95 -7.75 -24.01
N ALA A 411 15.25 -7.64 -23.77
CA ALA A 411 16.22 -8.44 -24.50
C ALA A 411 15.91 -9.86 -24.08
N LYS A 412 15.13 -10.57 -24.92
CA LYS A 412 15.12 -12.01 -24.92
C LYS A 412 16.49 -12.40 -25.48
N LEU A 413 17.51 -12.29 -24.65
CA LEU A 413 18.78 -12.95 -24.89
C LEU A 413 18.47 -14.43 -24.73
N GLU A 414 18.22 -15.08 -25.87
CA GLU A 414 18.45 -16.51 -25.99
C GLU A 414 19.91 -16.73 -25.63
N TRP A 415 20.13 -17.26 -24.42
CA TRP A 415 21.45 -17.62 -23.96
C TRP A 415 21.86 -18.91 -24.65
N GLU A 416 22.96 -18.85 -25.41
CA GLU A 416 23.87 -19.97 -25.55
C GLU A 416 24.43 -20.33 -24.16
N ASP A 417 24.08 -21.52 -23.69
CA ASP A 417 24.81 -22.37 -22.75
C ASP A 417 25.89 -21.70 -21.89
N ARG A 418 25.48 -20.88 -20.92
CA ARG A 418 26.18 -20.85 -19.62
C ARG A 418 25.32 -21.58 -18.62
N PHE A 419 25.39 -22.90 -18.70
CA PHE A 419 25.05 -23.75 -17.56
C PHE A 419 25.80 -23.23 -16.34
N LEU A 420 25.04 -23.00 -15.26
CA LEU A 420 25.62 -22.86 -13.94
C LEU A 420 26.40 -24.15 -13.65
N ASP A 421 27.69 -23.99 -13.43
CA ASP A 421 28.59 -25.08 -13.08
C ASP A 421 28.05 -25.80 -11.83
N PRO A 422 27.82 -27.13 -11.83
CA PRO A 422 27.28 -27.88 -10.69
C PRO A 422 28.21 -27.95 -9.46
N PHE A 423 29.29 -27.16 -9.41
CA PHE A 423 30.32 -27.21 -8.36
C PHE A 423 30.05 -26.40 -7.09
N PHE A 424 28.86 -25.80 -6.93
CA PHE A 424 28.44 -25.27 -5.63
C PHE A 424 27.44 -26.23 -4.96
N ARG A 425 27.99 -27.29 -4.34
CA ARG A 425 27.32 -28.11 -3.33
C ARG A 425 27.87 -27.81 -1.95
#